data_AF-A0A5J4SMM8-F1
#
_entry.id   AF-A0A5J4SMM8-F1
#
_cell.length_a   1.000
_cell.length_b   1.000
_cell.length_c   1.000
_cell.angle_alpha   90.00
_cell.angle_beta   90.00
_cell.angle_gamma   90.00
#
_symmetry.space_group_name_H-M   'P 1'
#
loop_
_entity.id
_entity.type
_entity.pdbx_description
1 polymer ?
#
loop_
_entity_poly.entity_id
_entity_poly.type
_entity_poly.pdbx_seq_one_letter_code
_entity_poly.pdbx_strand_id
1 'polypeptide(L)'
;MKKNLRLLLLVCIISLSFSSCQNDRDENELTYDFNLQGSIIAKGDTTRISSHYTEHTCDALAFAIHNCDSYSIEKEIIHLFNCQTYNLLIEGQIQGFPIKERFHAGFSIGLIDWEEKRYTVTW
;
A
#
# COMPACT_ATOMS: atom_id res chain seq x y z
N MET A 1 -11.60 18.23 55.49
CA MET A 1 -10.23 17.97 54.97
C MET A 1 -9.80 16.53 55.26
N LYS A 2 -10.20 15.60 54.38
CA LYS A 2 -9.67 14.24 54.21
C LYS A 2 -9.71 13.99 52.69
N LYS A 3 -8.85 14.69 51.97
CA LYS A 3 -7.62 14.10 51.39
C LYS A 3 -7.99 12.94 50.47
N ASN A 4 -8.27 13.25 49.20
CA ASN A 4 -7.40 12.94 48.06
C ASN A 4 -6.81 11.52 47.95
N LEU A 5 -7.32 10.54 48.70
CA LEU A 5 -6.79 9.17 48.76
C LEU A 5 -7.41 8.26 47.70
N ARG A 6 -8.56 8.65 47.14
CA ARG A 6 -9.22 7.88 46.07
C ARG A 6 -8.67 8.16 44.67
N LEU A 7 -7.90 9.25 44.50
CA LEU A 7 -7.30 9.59 43.20
C LEU A 7 -5.95 8.91 42.95
N LEU A 8 -5.34 8.31 43.99
CA LEU A 8 -3.99 7.74 43.89
C LEU A 8 -3.98 6.22 43.60
N LEU A 9 -5.11 5.54 43.70
CA LEU A 9 -5.22 4.09 43.50
C LEU A 9 -5.57 3.70 42.06
N LEU A 10 -5.88 4.67 41.19
CA LEU A 10 -6.16 4.41 39.77
C LEU A 10 -4.88 4.38 38.90
N VAL A 11 -3.73 4.81 39.43
CA VAL A 11 -2.47 4.91 38.67
C VAL A 11 -1.68 3.59 38.66
N CYS A 12 -1.99 2.63 39.55
CA CYS A 12 -1.23 1.37 39.63
C CYS A 12 -1.73 0.24 38.70
N ILE A 13 -2.84 0.42 37.97
CA ILE A 13 -3.28 -0.57 36.96
C ILE A 13 -2.54 -0.35 35.61
N ILE A 14 -1.81 0.75 35.47
CA ILE A 14 -1.10 1.11 34.23
C ILE A 14 0.25 0.36 34.09
N SER A 15 0.72 -0.33 35.14
CA SER A 15 2.09 -0.85 35.19
C SER A 15 2.24 -2.37 35.03
N LEU A 16 1.16 -3.11 34.80
CA LEU A 16 1.21 -4.58 34.62
C LEU A 16 0.88 -5.06 33.20
N SER A 17 0.60 -4.14 32.27
CA SER A 17 0.39 -4.47 30.85
C SER A 17 1.70 -4.67 30.06
N PHE A 18 2.86 -4.44 30.68
CA PHE A 18 4.17 -4.66 30.06
C PHE A 18 4.75 -6.01 30.49
N SER A 19 4.12 -7.10 30.07
CA SER A 19 4.77 -8.42 29.98
C SER A 19 4.18 -9.26 28.86
N SER A 20 4.01 -8.66 27.68
CA SER A 20 4.06 -9.38 26.41
C SER A 20 5.25 -8.86 25.62
N CYS A 21 6.46 -9.06 26.17
CA CYS A 21 7.67 -9.13 25.36
C CYS A 21 7.76 -10.55 24.79
N GLN A 22 6.76 -10.94 24.02
CA GLN A 22 6.98 -11.92 22.96
C GLN A 22 7.15 -11.10 21.69
N ASN A 23 8.36 -11.23 21.20
CA ASN A 23 8.96 -10.61 20.05
C ASN A 23 8.18 -11.06 18.80
N ASP A 24 7.06 -10.40 18.50
CA ASP A 24 6.25 -10.57 17.29
C ASP A 24 7.00 -10.01 16.07
N ARG A 25 8.16 -10.61 15.76
CA ARG A 25 8.90 -10.37 14.52
C ARG A 25 8.25 -11.02 13.29
N ASP A 26 7.04 -11.56 13.44
CA ASP A 26 6.29 -12.25 12.38
C ASP A 26 5.03 -11.49 11.93
N GLU A 27 4.79 -10.27 12.39
CA GLU A 27 3.65 -9.46 11.92
C GLU A 27 4.05 -8.58 10.71
N ASN A 28 3.75 -9.11 9.51
CA ASN A 28 3.63 -8.42 8.20
C ASN A 28 4.81 -8.49 7.23
N GLU A 29 5.54 -9.62 7.16
CA GLU A 29 6.34 -9.87 5.95
C GLU A 29 5.37 -10.19 4.79
N LEU A 30 5.25 -9.24 3.85
CA LEU A 30 4.35 -9.37 2.71
C LEU A 30 5.04 -10.17 1.60
N THR A 31 4.54 -11.36 1.28
CA THR A 31 5.00 -12.11 0.10
C THR A 31 4.41 -11.49 -1.17
N TYR A 32 5.23 -11.16 -2.16
CA TYR A 32 4.77 -10.67 -3.47
C TYR A 32 5.75 -11.00 -4.59
N ASP A 33 5.19 -11.15 -5.78
CA ASP A 33 5.89 -11.36 -7.03
C ASP A 33 5.04 -10.76 -8.16
N PHE A 34 5.42 -9.59 -8.66
CA PHE A 34 4.68 -8.92 -9.73
C PHE A 34 5.57 -8.12 -10.67
N ASN A 35 5.06 -7.93 -11.88
CA ASN A 35 5.63 -7.07 -12.91
C ASN A 35 4.91 -5.74 -12.94
N LEU A 36 5.67 -4.66 -13.12
CA LEU A 36 5.18 -3.32 -13.36
C LEU A 36 5.63 -2.87 -14.75
N GLN A 37 4.67 -2.60 -15.63
CA GLN A 37 4.93 -2.27 -17.04
C GLN A 37 4.13 -1.06 -17.48
N GLY A 38 4.70 -0.17 -18.27
CA GLY A 38 3.97 0.95 -18.83
C GLY A 38 4.85 2.16 -19.14
N SER A 39 4.31 3.35 -18.91
CA SER A 39 5.02 4.61 -19.16
C SER A 39 4.83 5.59 -18.02
N ILE A 40 5.89 6.35 -17.75
CA ILE A 40 5.88 7.51 -16.85
C ILE A 40 6.29 8.75 -17.64
N ILE A 41 5.87 9.93 -17.17
CA ILE A 41 6.43 11.20 -17.60
C ILE A 41 7.14 11.83 -16.40
N ALA A 42 8.45 12.05 -16.55
CA ALA A 42 9.29 12.68 -15.54
C ALA A 42 10.04 13.85 -16.18
N LYS A 43 9.83 15.07 -15.67
CA LYS A 43 10.48 16.31 -16.15
C LYS A 43 10.21 16.60 -17.64
N GLY A 44 9.07 16.16 -18.17
CA GLY A 44 8.67 16.33 -19.56
C GLY A 44 9.09 15.18 -20.49
N ASP A 45 9.92 14.26 -20.02
CA ASP A 45 10.35 13.10 -20.80
C ASP A 45 9.49 11.88 -20.50
N THR A 46 9.10 11.17 -21.56
CA THR A 46 8.36 9.90 -21.44
C THR A 46 9.34 8.73 -21.37
N THR A 47 9.27 7.97 -20.28
CA THR A 47 10.10 6.77 -20.07
C THR A 47 9.21 5.54 -20.01
N ARG A 48 9.58 4.47 -20.72
CA ARG A 48 8.93 3.17 -20.61
C ARG A 48 9.53 2.39 -19.45
N ILE A 49 8.65 1.80 -18.63
CA ILE A 49 9.02 0.98 -17.49
C ILE A 49 8.61 -0.47 -17.76
N SER A 50 9.49 -1.40 -17.41
CA SER A 50 9.23 -2.83 -17.37
C SER A 50 10.14 -3.42 -16.29
N SER A 51 9.61 -3.48 -15.08
CA SER A 51 10.35 -3.91 -13.89
C SER A 51 9.65 -5.10 -13.25
N HIS A 52 10.45 -6.00 -12.69
CA HIS A 52 9.99 -7.15 -11.92
C HIS A 52 10.30 -6.90 -10.44
N TYR A 53 9.31 -7.12 -9.58
CA TYR A 53 9.39 -6.90 -8.15
C TYR A 53 9.06 -8.18 -7.39
N THR A 54 9.96 -8.56 -6.48
CA THR A 54 9.81 -9.69 -5.55
C THR A 54 9.93 -9.19 -4.13
N GLU A 55 9.61 -10.04 -3.14
CA GLU A 55 9.89 -9.83 -1.72
C GLU A 55 11.17 -8.99 -1.53
N HIS A 56 11.07 -7.87 -0.79
CA HIS A 56 12.11 -6.87 -0.49
C HIS A 56 12.40 -5.77 -1.51
N THR A 57 11.83 -5.79 -2.72
CA THR A 57 12.16 -4.79 -3.76
C THR A 57 11.23 -3.57 -3.76
N CYS A 58 10.00 -3.70 -3.23
CA CYS A 58 9.03 -2.61 -3.17
C CYS A 58 7.94 -2.78 -2.10
N ASP A 59 8.34 -3.14 -0.87
CA ASP A 59 7.40 -3.49 0.21
C ASP A 59 6.28 -2.46 0.42
N ALA A 60 6.60 -1.17 0.35
CA ALA A 60 5.63 -0.09 0.53
C ALA A 60 4.54 -0.08 -0.56
N LEU A 61 4.94 -0.24 -1.83
CA LEU A 61 3.99 -0.29 -2.94
C LEU A 61 3.14 -1.58 -2.87
N ALA A 62 3.78 -2.72 -2.59
CA ALA A 62 3.09 -3.99 -2.46
C ALA A 62 2.06 -3.95 -1.31
N PHE A 63 2.42 -3.35 -0.17
CA PHE A 63 1.52 -3.15 0.96
C PHE A 63 0.36 -2.21 0.63
N ALA A 64 0.61 -1.13 -0.11
CA ALA A 64 -0.45 -0.21 -0.54
C ALA A 64 -1.45 -0.90 -1.50
N ILE A 65 -0.95 -1.71 -2.44
CA ILE A 65 -1.80 -2.52 -3.35
C ILE A 65 -2.60 -3.56 -2.56
N HIS A 66 -1.96 -4.28 -1.63
CA HIS A 66 -2.63 -5.29 -0.82
C HIS A 66 -3.82 -4.72 -0.02
N ASN A 67 -3.67 -3.49 0.49
CA ASN A 67 -4.70 -2.81 1.26
C ASN A 67 -5.70 -2.00 0.42
N CYS A 68 -5.58 -2.04 -0.92
CA CYS A 68 -6.39 -1.24 -1.84
C CYS A 68 -6.38 0.28 -1.52
N ASP A 69 -5.26 0.80 -0.98
CA ASP A 69 -5.13 2.21 -0.60
C ASP A 69 -4.64 3.04 -1.79
N SER A 70 -5.58 3.58 -2.54
CA SER A 70 -5.31 4.34 -3.77
C SER A 70 -4.38 5.54 -3.56
N TYR A 71 -4.50 6.24 -2.43
CA TYR A 71 -3.65 7.39 -2.12
C TYR A 71 -2.21 6.95 -1.85
N SER A 72 -2.04 5.89 -1.07
CA SER A 72 -0.70 5.33 -0.80
C SER A 72 -0.09 4.73 -2.06
N ILE A 73 -0.86 4.06 -2.93
CA ILE A 73 -0.37 3.53 -4.20
C ILE A 73 0.16 4.66 -5.09
N GLU A 74 -0.60 5.74 -5.27
CA GLU A 74 -0.18 6.90 -6.08
C GLU A 74 1.09 7.54 -5.51
N LYS A 75 1.12 7.76 -4.19
CA LYS A 75 2.28 8.31 -3.49
C LYS A 75 3.55 7.47 -3.72
N GLU A 76 3.45 6.15 -3.59
CA GLU A 76 4.59 5.26 -3.78
C GLU A 76 5.04 5.17 -5.24
N ILE A 77 4.12 5.18 -6.22
CA ILE A 77 4.47 5.25 -7.65
C ILE A 77 5.23 6.55 -7.96
N ILE A 78 4.71 7.69 -7.50
CA ILE A 78 5.38 8.99 -7.69
C ILE A 78 6.75 8.99 -7.01
N HIS A 79 6.86 8.41 -5.81
CA HIS A 79 8.12 8.32 -5.09
C HIS A 79 9.16 7.47 -5.82
N LEU A 80 8.78 6.25 -6.25
CA LEU A 80 9.67 5.30 -6.92
C LEU A 80 10.21 5.83 -8.25
N PHE A 81 9.37 6.52 -9.03
CA PHE A 81 9.71 6.95 -10.39
C PHE A 81 10.03 8.43 -10.51
N ASN A 82 9.80 9.22 -9.46
CA ASN A 82 9.91 10.69 -9.47
C ASN A 82 9.20 11.32 -10.69
N CYS A 83 7.97 10.88 -10.93
CA CYS A 83 7.18 11.22 -12.12
C CYS A 83 6.03 12.19 -11.80
N GLN A 84 5.57 12.94 -12.81
CA GLN A 84 4.37 13.77 -12.73
C GLN A 84 3.11 13.03 -13.20
N THR A 85 3.25 12.16 -14.19
CA THR A 85 2.16 11.34 -14.72
C THR A 85 2.63 9.92 -14.97
N TYR A 86 1.70 8.98 -14.96
CA TYR A 86 1.99 7.58 -15.21
C TYR A 86 0.77 6.85 -15.78
N ASN A 87 1.05 5.76 -16.50
CA ASN A 87 0.09 4.75 -16.92
C ASN A 87 0.80 3.40 -16.84
N LEU A 88 0.52 2.65 -15.78
CA LEU A 88 1.22 1.44 -15.38
C LEU A 88 0.23 0.29 -15.22
N LEU A 89 0.58 -0.85 -15.78
CA LEU A 89 -0.03 -2.15 -15.50
C LEU A 89 0.81 -2.85 -14.45
N ILE A 90 0.16 -3.32 -13.38
CA ILE A 90 0.75 -4.18 -12.37
C ILE A 90 0.10 -5.55 -12.49
N GLU A 91 0.89 -6.59 -12.72
CA GLU A 91 0.40 -7.96 -12.88
C GLU A 91 1.28 -8.98 -12.15
N GLY A 92 0.69 -9.94 -11.47
CA GLY A 92 1.41 -10.94 -10.69
C GLY A 92 0.59 -11.42 -9.50
N GLN A 93 1.21 -11.49 -8.33
CA GLN A 93 0.57 -11.93 -7.09
C GLN A 93 1.09 -11.20 -5.86
N ILE A 94 0.20 -11.04 -4.87
CA ILE A 94 0.52 -10.57 -3.52
C ILE A 94 -0.18 -11.49 -2.53
N GLN A 95 0.55 -12.06 -1.58
CA GLN A 95 0.06 -13.06 -0.62
C GLN A 95 -0.64 -14.26 -1.30
N GLY A 96 -0.13 -14.66 -2.47
CA GLY A 96 -0.73 -15.70 -3.31
C GLY A 96 -2.01 -15.30 -4.04
N PHE A 97 -2.53 -14.08 -3.84
CA PHE A 97 -3.67 -13.56 -4.57
C PHE A 97 -3.22 -12.94 -5.88
N PRO A 98 -3.79 -13.35 -7.04
CA PRO A 98 -3.43 -12.79 -8.32
C PRO A 98 -3.90 -11.34 -8.42
N ILE A 99 -3.03 -10.48 -8.93
CA ILE A 99 -3.34 -9.08 -9.22
C ILE A 99 -3.13 -8.81 -10.70
N LYS A 100 -4.01 -7.99 -11.29
CA LYS A 100 -3.88 -7.46 -12.65
C LYS A 100 -4.63 -6.14 -12.76
N GLU A 101 -3.95 -5.07 -12.41
CA GLU A 101 -4.56 -3.75 -12.30
C GLU A 101 -3.78 -2.69 -13.05
N ARG A 102 -4.49 -1.68 -13.56
CA ARG A 102 -3.90 -0.55 -14.25
C ARG A 102 -4.09 0.71 -13.43
N PHE A 103 -2.98 1.36 -13.08
CA PHE A 103 -2.96 2.64 -12.37
C PHE A 103 -2.57 3.75 -13.35
N HIS A 104 -3.28 4.87 -13.28
CA HIS A 104 -2.94 6.05 -14.07
C HIS A 104 -3.11 7.32 -13.25
N ALA A 105 -2.21 8.28 -13.44
CA ALA A 105 -2.38 9.65 -12.96
C ALA A 105 -1.93 10.61 -14.05
N GLY A 106 -2.73 11.65 -14.29
CA GLY A 106 -2.47 12.68 -15.29
C GLY A 106 -3.68 13.60 -15.47
N PHE A 107 -3.43 14.82 -15.93
CA PHE A 107 -4.50 15.73 -16.34
C PHE A 107 -5.28 15.10 -17.51
N SER A 108 -6.48 14.60 -17.25
CA SER A 108 -7.36 14.09 -18.29
C SER A 108 -7.96 15.26 -19.08
N ILE A 109 -7.47 15.48 -20.30
CA ILE A 109 -8.33 16.00 -21.37
C ILE A 109 -8.52 14.84 -22.34
N GLY A 110 -9.54 14.02 -22.06
CA GLY A 110 -9.90 12.88 -22.90
C GLY A 110 -10.63 11.82 -22.11
N LEU A 111 -11.97 11.89 -22.13
CA LEU A 111 -12.89 10.83 -21.70
C LEU A 111 -12.46 9.50 -22.34
N ILE A 112 -12.05 8.55 -21.52
CA ILE A 112 -12.08 7.13 -21.88
C ILE A 112 -13.17 6.52 -21.02
N ASP A 113 -14.29 6.15 -21.64
CA ASP A 113 -15.36 5.38 -21.03
C ASP A 113 -14.78 4.09 -20.45
N TRP A 114 -14.91 3.90 -19.14
CA TRP A 114 -14.54 2.66 -18.47
C TRP A 114 -15.80 1.87 -18.13
N GLU A 115 -15.90 0.68 -18.72
CA GLU A 115 -16.94 -0.31 -18.41
C GLU A 115 -16.67 -0.88 -17.01
N GLU A 116 -17.52 -0.51 -16.05
CA GLU A 116 -17.47 -0.95 -14.65
C GLU A 116 -17.73 -2.46 -14.55
N LYS A 117 -16.67 -3.28 -14.54
CA LYS A 117 -16.81 -4.72 -14.23
C LYS A 117 -17.11 -4.89 -12.74
N ARG A 118 -18.40 -5.03 -12.42
CA ARG A 118 -18.88 -5.47 -11.11
C ARG A 118 -18.55 -6.95 -10.92
N TYR A 119 -17.62 -7.25 -10.02
CA TYR A 119 -17.43 -8.62 -9.56
C TYR A 119 -18.56 -8.98 -8.58
N THR A 120 -19.31 -10.02 -8.91
CA THR A 120 -20.29 -10.63 -7.98
C THR A 120 -19.53 -11.63 -7.12
N VAL A 121 -19.44 -11.36 -5.82
CA VAL A 121 -18.93 -12.35 -4.85
C VAL A 121 -20.09 -13.29 -4.53
N THR A 122 -19.99 -14.56 -4.93
CA THR A 122 -20.89 -15.63 -4.50
C THR A 122 -20.33 -16.30 -3.25
N TRP A 123 -21.14 -16.34 -2.18
CA TRP A 123 -20.88 -16.98 -0.89
C TRP A 123 -20.86 -18.50 -0.98
#